data_AF-A0A183N143-F1
#
_entry.id   AF-A0A183N143-F1
#
_cell.length_a   1.000
_cell.length_b   1.000
_cell.length_c   1.000
_cell.angle_alpha   90.00
_cell.angle_beta   90.00
_cell.angle_gamma   90.00
#
_symmetry.space_group_name_H-M   'P 1'
#
loop_
_entity.id
_entity.type
_entity.pdbx_description
1 polymer ?
#
loop_
_entity_poly.entity_id
_entity_poly.type
_entity_poly.pdbx_seq_one_letter_code
_entity_poly.pdbx_strand_id
1 'polypeptide(L)'
;MLILACNCHLDGTLYDNFCQQYTIPEQNTIAGRCICKKNVGGEKCDRCKVGFWNFQAENPDGCEACSCNMIGTIDNGGCDPFTGLCTCKRFVGGPNCDRCLEGYFNLSTTPLGCQECACSQIGSLNPNCERVSGQCACKVGFTGRDCSEVENGYYIVPPHEVIDKPDEKEITLVGPKGEGKYVIVLDVDPKQVI
;
A
#
# COMPACT_ATOMS: atom_id res chain seq x y z
N MET A 1 52.22 22.97 -2.25
CA MET A 1 51.28 22.17 -1.43
C MET A 1 50.24 23.15 -0.90
N LEU A 2 48.95 22.91 -1.15
CA LEU A 2 47.86 23.81 -0.76
C LEU A 2 47.33 23.37 0.61
N ILE A 3 47.20 24.29 1.55
CA ILE A 3 46.61 24.03 2.86
C ILE A 3 45.18 24.57 2.82
N LEU A 4 44.20 23.69 3.06
CA LEU A 4 42.78 24.00 3.02
C LEU A 4 42.16 23.83 4.41
N ALA A 5 41.24 24.73 4.76
CA ALA A 5 40.49 24.65 6.01
C ALA A 5 39.46 23.51 5.97
N CYS A 6 39.18 22.93 7.14
CA CYS A 6 38.21 21.84 7.26
C CYS A 6 36.77 22.29 6.92
N ASN A 7 36.35 23.50 7.34
CA ASN A 7 34.98 24.02 7.16
C ASN A 7 33.91 23.04 7.65
N CYS A 8 34.06 22.53 8.87
CA CYS A 8 33.09 21.60 9.44
C CYS A 8 31.83 22.34 9.91
N HIS A 9 30.67 21.70 9.79
CA HIS A 9 29.41 22.25 10.28
C HIS A 9 29.38 22.19 11.81
N LEU A 10 29.30 23.35 12.45
CA LEU A 10 29.40 23.52 13.91
C LEU A 10 28.41 22.60 14.65
N ASP A 11 27.14 22.63 14.25
CA ASP A 11 26.05 21.91 14.91
C ASP A 11 26.15 20.38 14.78
N GLY A 12 26.90 19.91 13.78
CA GLY A 12 27.03 18.49 13.44
C GLY A 12 28.34 17.86 13.87
N THR A 13 29.34 18.66 14.26
CA THR A 13 30.62 18.15 14.75
C THR A 13 30.64 17.91 16.24
N LEU A 14 31.52 17.00 16.68
CA LEU A 14 31.86 16.80 18.09
C LEU A 14 32.84 17.86 18.61
N TYR A 15 33.72 18.35 17.73
CA TYR A 15 34.76 19.32 18.05
C TYR A 15 34.85 20.36 16.94
N ASP A 16 34.80 21.64 17.34
CA ASP A 16 34.80 22.77 16.40
C ASP A 16 35.99 22.74 15.45
N ASN A 17 35.69 22.69 14.14
CA ASN A 17 36.67 22.69 13.05
C ASN A 17 37.77 21.62 13.11
N PHE A 18 37.55 20.54 13.87
CA PHE A 18 38.49 19.41 13.91
C PHE A 18 38.19 18.41 12.78
N CYS A 19 39.17 18.20 11.90
CA CYS A 19 39.11 17.18 10.85
C CYS A 19 40.37 16.31 10.82
N GLN A 20 40.25 15.14 10.19
CA GLN A 20 41.37 14.22 9.98
C GLN A 20 42.47 14.93 9.16
N GLN A 21 43.70 14.97 9.67
CA GLN A 21 44.80 15.66 9.00
C GLN A 21 45.37 14.85 7.82
N TYR A 22 45.37 13.52 7.95
CA TYR A 22 45.96 12.59 7.01
C TYR A 22 44.97 11.51 6.59
N THR A 23 45.12 11.00 5.38
CA THR A 23 44.42 9.78 4.94
C THR A 23 45.24 8.59 5.43
N ILE A 24 44.68 7.80 6.34
CA ILE A 24 45.31 6.59 6.89
C ILE A 24 44.39 5.40 6.57
N PRO A 25 44.68 4.62 5.50
CA PRO A 25 43.83 3.51 5.06
C PRO A 25 43.58 2.47 6.15
N GLU A 26 44.58 2.16 6.97
CA GLU A 26 44.50 1.16 8.05
C GLU A 26 43.50 1.55 9.14
N GLN A 27 43.20 2.85 9.26
CA GLN A 27 42.25 3.42 10.23
C GLN A 27 40.95 3.88 9.56
N ASN A 28 40.79 3.65 8.25
CA ASN A 28 39.66 4.13 7.45
C ASN A 28 39.41 5.64 7.60
N THR A 29 40.50 6.44 7.66
CA THR A 29 40.43 7.90 7.75
C THR A 29 40.81 8.55 6.43
N ILE A 30 40.18 9.68 6.12
CA ILE A 30 40.41 10.46 4.91
C ILE A 30 40.74 11.90 5.33
N ALA A 31 41.84 12.45 4.85
CA ALA A 31 42.25 13.82 5.15
C ALA A 31 41.14 14.83 4.77
N GLY A 32 40.89 15.80 5.65
CA GLY A 32 39.87 16.84 5.47
C GLY A 32 38.45 16.44 5.90
N ARG A 33 38.24 15.19 6.33
CA ARG A 33 36.94 14.70 6.83
C ARG A 33 36.73 15.08 8.29
N CYS A 34 35.60 15.71 8.58
CA CYS A 34 35.24 16.18 9.91
C CYS A 34 34.79 15.03 10.83
N ILE A 35 34.95 15.22 12.14
CA ILE A 35 34.47 14.25 13.14
C ILE A 35 33.03 14.60 13.53
N CYS A 36 32.09 13.84 12.98
CA CYS A 36 30.66 14.09 13.16
C CYS A 36 30.10 13.49 14.45
N LYS A 37 29.03 14.10 14.96
CA LYS A 37 28.14 13.50 15.94
C LYS A 37 27.58 12.17 15.42
N LYS A 38 27.12 11.32 16.34
CA LYS A 38 26.79 9.92 16.08
C LYS A 38 25.85 9.71 14.90
N ASN A 39 24.79 10.51 14.77
CA ASN A 39 23.76 10.35 13.74
C ASN A 39 23.90 11.36 12.58
N VAL A 40 25.00 12.10 12.54
CA VAL A 40 25.32 13.10 11.52
C VAL A 40 26.36 12.55 10.55
N GLY A 41 26.20 12.85 9.27
CA GLY A 41 27.06 12.39 8.18
C GLY A 41 27.42 13.51 7.21
N GLY A 42 28.03 13.13 6.10
CA GLY A 42 28.70 14.05 5.18
C GLY A 42 30.16 14.27 5.56
N GLU A 43 30.98 14.69 4.60
CA GLU A 43 32.40 14.97 4.84
C GLU A 43 32.60 16.17 5.79
N LYS A 44 31.59 17.03 5.87
CA LYS A 44 31.56 18.24 6.70
C LYS A 44 30.54 18.19 7.84
N CYS A 45 29.93 17.04 8.10
CA CYS A 45 28.93 16.86 9.16
C CYS A 45 27.70 17.74 8.99
N ASP A 46 27.25 17.93 7.76
CA ASP A 46 26.26 18.93 7.34
C ASP A 46 24.85 18.35 7.13
N ARG A 47 24.65 17.06 7.40
CA ARG A 47 23.36 16.37 7.19
C ARG A 47 23.21 15.15 8.07
N CYS A 48 21.98 14.72 8.31
CA CYS A 48 21.73 13.45 9.00
C CYS A 48 22.17 12.24 8.17
N LYS A 49 22.56 11.17 8.86
CA LYS A 49 22.75 9.85 8.24
C LYS A 49 21.41 9.29 7.76
N VAL A 50 21.45 8.35 6.82
CA VAL A 50 20.26 7.59 6.39
C VAL A 50 19.60 6.94 7.61
N GLY A 51 18.28 7.06 7.73
CA GLY A 51 17.53 6.58 8.90
C GLY A 51 17.46 7.58 10.06
N PHE A 52 17.94 8.81 9.88
CA PHE A 52 17.86 9.89 10.86
C PHE A 52 17.38 11.21 10.24
N TRP A 53 16.75 12.05 11.03
CA TRP A 53 16.18 13.34 10.65
C TRP A 53 16.27 14.35 11.81
N ASN A 54 15.70 15.55 11.63
CA ASN A 54 15.64 16.60 12.65
C ASN A 54 17.03 17.02 13.16
N PHE A 55 17.82 17.62 12.28
CA PHE A 55 19.19 18.05 12.60
C PHE A 55 19.18 19.23 13.59
N GLN A 56 19.69 19.02 14.80
CA GLN A 56 19.70 20.02 15.88
C GLN A 56 21.07 20.12 16.55
N ALA A 57 21.49 21.35 16.87
CA ALA A 57 22.76 21.62 17.53
C ALA A 57 22.78 21.10 18.96
N GLU A 58 21.64 21.18 19.64
CA GLU A 58 21.46 20.80 21.04
C GLU A 58 21.37 19.27 21.23
N ASN A 59 21.04 18.55 20.16
CA ASN A 59 21.03 17.09 20.19
C ASN A 59 22.49 16.58 20.23
N PRO A 60 22.90 15.83 21.28
CA PRO A 60 24.26 15.31 21.40
C PRO A 60 24.60 14.29 20.30
N ASP A 61 23.60 13.57 19.79
CA ASP A 61 23.75 12.67 18.65
C ASP A 61 23.55 13.40 17.30
N GLY A 62 23.09 14.66 17.34
CA GLY A 62 22.88 15.59 16.23
C GLY A 62 21.57 15.40 15.47
N CYS A 63 21.17 14.14 15.22
CA CYS A 63 19.91 13.82 14.55
C CYS A 63 19.13 12.75 15.32
N GLU A 64 17.81 12.74 15.15
CA GLU A 64 16.87 11.79 15.73
C GLU A 64 16.61 10.61 14.79
N ALA A 65 16.32 9.43 15.34
CA ALA A 65 16.01 8.26 14.54
C ALA A 65 14.63 8.41 13.86
N CYS A 66 14.53 7.95 12.61
CA CYS A 66 13.25 7.84 11.92
C CYS A 66 12.34 6.83 12.65
N SER A 67 11.03 7.10 12.66
CA SER A 67 10.02 6.17 13.19
C SER A 67 9.45 5.22 12.13
N CYS A 68 9.98 5.25 10.90
CA CYS A 68 9.50 4.41 9.80
C CYS A 68 9.72 2.92 10.06
N ASN A 69 8.70 2.13 9.79
CA ASN A 69 8.79 0.69 9.69
C ASN A 69 9.53 0.33 8.39
N MET A 70 10.71 -0.26 8.52
CA MET A 70 11.56 -0.60 7.37
C MET A 70 10.86 -1.55 6.39
N ILE A 71 10.12 -2.56 6.88
CA ILE A 71 9.41 -3.53 6.04
C ILE A 71 8.38 -2.84 5.14
N GLY A 72 7.70 -1.81 5.66
CA GLY A 72 6.71 -1.04 4.94
C GLY A 72 7.26 0.14 4.15
N THR A 73 8.54 0.48 4.29
CA THR A 73 9.18 1.61 3.62
C THR A 73 9.86 1.13 2.33
N ILE A 74 9.85 1.96 1.29
CA ILE A 74 10.57 1.68 0.04
C ILE A 74 12.07 1.53 0.33
N ASP A 75 12.69 0.48 -0.23
CA ASP A 75 14.12 0.16 -0.12
C ASP A 75 14.69 0.09 1.31
N ASN A 76 13.83 -0.04 2.33
CA ASN A 76 14.22 0.13 3.73
C ASN A 76 14.99 1.45 3.98
N GLY A 77 14.65 2.51 3.23
CA GLY A 77 15.44 3.75 3.17
C GLY A 77 15.34 4.67 4.40
N GLY A 78 14.51 4.33 5.38
CA GLY A 78 14.22 5.20 6.53
C GLY A 78 13.26 6.33 6.18
N CYS A 79 13.57 7.55 6.58
CA CYS A 79 12.77 8.75 6.34
C CYS A 79 13.54 9.81 5.56
N ASP A 80 12.80 10.75 5.01
CA ASP A 80 13.37 12.00 4.51
C ASP A 80 14.12 12.74 5.64
N PRO A 81 15.40 13.08 5.46
CA PRO A 81 16.26 13.60 6.54
C PRO A 81 15.88 15.01 7.01
N PHE A 82 15.04 15.73 6.26
CA PHE A 82 14.62 17.09 6.61
C PHE A 82 13.23 17.11 7.26
N THR A 83 12.30 16.31 6.74
CA THR A 83 10.89 16.31 7.15
C THR A 83 10.53 15.17 8.10
N GLY A 84 11.34 14.12 8.17
CA GLY A 84 11.04 12.91 8.94
C GLY A 84 9.98 12.01 8.31
N LEU A 85 9.49 12.33 7.11
CA LEU A 85 8.41 11.59 6.46
C LEU A 85 8.90 10.27 5.85
N CYS A 86 8.09 9.23 6.01
CA CYS A 86 8.34 7.90 5.47
C CYS A 86 7.73 7.74 4.08
N THR A 87 8.47 7.15 3.15
CA THR A 87 7.94 6.78 1.82
C THR A 87 7.48 5.32 1.85
N CYS A 88 6.18 5.11 2.01
CA CYS A 88 5.62 3.77 2.13
C CYS A 88 5.57 3.02 0.81
N LYS A 89 5.70 1.68 0.88
CA LYS A 89 5.41 0.77 -0.23
C LYS A 89 3.94 0.89 -0.63
N ARG A 90 3.65 0.52 -1.88
CA ARG A 90 2.38 0.80 -2.56
C ARG A 90 1.12 0.47 -1.75
N PHE A 91 1.09 -0.66 -1.05
CA PHE A 91 -0.10 -1.13 -0.31
C PHE A 91 0.03 -0.97 1.20
N VAL A 92 0.97 -0.14 1.64
CA VAL A 92 1.26 0.17 3.03
C VAL A 92 0.94 1.63 3.29
N GLY A 93 0.47 1.94 4.49
CA GLY A 93 0.17 3.31 4.92
C GLY A 93 0.41 3.51 6.40
N GLY A 94 -0.12 4.63 6.91
CA GLY A 94 0.25 5.14 8.23
C GLY A 94 1.46 6.10 8.15
N PRO A 95 1.62 6.99 9.15
CA PRO A 95 2.74 7.94 9.18
C PRO A 95 4.10 7.24 9.23
N ASN A 96 4.13 6.01 9.75
CA ASN A 96 5.32 5.20 9.92
C ASN A 96 5.38 3.99 8.97
N CYS A 97 4.51 3.91 7.96
CA CYS A 97 4.43 2.73 7.06
C CYS A 97 4.26 1.39 7.79
N ASP A 98 3.48 1.38 8.85
CA ASP A 98 3.38 0.29 9.82
C ASP A 98 2.11 -0.55 9.68
N ARG A 99 1.25 -0.22 8.71
CA ARG A 99 -0.03 -0.91 8.51
C ARG A 99 -0.40 -1.01 7.04
N CYS A 100 -1.12 -2.07 6.68
CA CYS A 100 -1.69 -2.20 5.36
C CYS A 100 -2.79 -1.17 5.11
N LEU A 101 -2.91 -0.74 3.85
CA LEU A 101 -4.07 0.02 3.39
C LEU A 101 -5.34 -0.83 3.48
N GLU A 102 -6.49 -0.16 3.40
CA GLU A 102 -7.79 -0.85 3.30
C GLU A 102 -7.83 -1.72 2.03
N GLY A 103 -8.41 -2.92 2.14
CA GLY A 103 -8.36 -3.94 1.08
C GLY A 103 -7.04 -4.72 1.02
N TYR A 104 -6.10 -4.52 1.96
CA TYR A 104 -4.83 -5.26 2.02
C TYR A 104 -4.53 -5.78 3.43
N PHE A 105 -3.72 -6.84 3.52
CA PHE A 105 -3.33 -7.49 4.77
C PHE A 105 -1.90 -8.04 4.72
N ASN A 106 -1.40 -8.52 5.87
CA ASN A 106 -0.13 -9.22 6.00
C ASN A 106 1.07 -8.38 5.50
N LEU A 107 1.41 -7.33 6.26
CA LEU A 107 2.60 -6.52 6.01
C LEU A 107 3.86 -7.40 6.07
N SER A 108 4.58 -7.43 4.96
CA SER A 108 5.68 -8.35 4.70
C SER A 108 6.76 -7.71 3.83
N THR A 109 7.86 -8.43 3.62
CA THR A 109 9.01 -7.95 2.83
C THR A 109 8.74 -7.93 1.33
N THR A 110 7.52 -8.24 0.89
CA THR A 110 7.14 -8.16 -0.52
C THR A 110 7.39 -6.75 -1.09
N PRO A 111 7.64 -6.61 -2.40
CA PRO A 111 7.88 -5.31 -3.02
C PRO A 111 6.73 -4.31 -2.83
N LEU A 112 5.50 -4.82 -2.72
CA LEU A 112 4.29 -4.02 -2.53
C LEU A 112 3.95 -3.82 -1.03
N GLY A 113 4.61 -4.57 -0.15
CA GLY A 113 4.47 -4.51 1.31
C GLY A 113 3.33 -5.37 1.83
N CYS A 114 2.11 -5.17 1.34
CA CYS A 114 0.94 -5.94 1.76
C CYS A 114 0.32 -6.75 0.61
N GLN A 115 -0.44 -7.77 0.98
CA GLN A 115 -1.19 -8.65 0.07
C GLN A 115 -2.64 -8.18 -0.06
N GLU A 116 -3.24 -8.30 -1.23
CA GLU A 116 -4.64 -7.91 -1.47
C GLU A 116 -5.62 -8.87 -0.80
N CYS A 117 -6.70 -8.33 -0.22
CA CYS A 117 -7.81 -9.12 0.29
C CYS A 117 -8.49 -9.85 -0.88
N ALA A 118 -8.70 -11.15 -0.74
CA ALA A 118 -9.34 -11.98 -1.77
C ALA A 118 -10.81 -12.29 -1.44
N CYS A 119 -11.48 -11.41 -0.71
CA CYS A 119 -12.83 -11.67 -0.19
C CYS A 119 -13.83 -11.97 -1.33
N SER A 120 -14.53 -13.09 -1.20
CA SER A 120 -15.53 -13.58 -2.15
C SER A 120 -16.65 -12.57 -2.31
N GLN A 121 -16.93 -12.14 -3.55
CA GLN A 121 -18.04 -11.21 -3.84
C GLN A 121 -19.40 -11.80 -3.43
N ILE A 122 -19.54 -13.12 -3.49
CA ILE A 122 -20.78 -13.82 -3.15
C ILE A 122 -20.82 -14.11 -1.65
N GLY A 123 -19.72 -14.61 -1.08
CA GLY A 123 -19.67 -15.14 0.29
C GLY A 123 -19.26 -14.13 1.38
N SER A 124 -18.67 -13.00 1.03
CA SER A 124 -18.26 -11.96 1.99
C SER A 124 -19.28 -10.83 2.09
N LEU A 125 -19.33 -10.18 3.25
CA LEU A 125 -20.16 -8.99 3.50
C LEU A 125 -19.63 -7.74 2.81
N ASN A 126 -18.31 -7.65 2.62
CA ASN A 126 -17.61 -6.54 1.98
C ASN A 126 -16.24 -7.03 1.44
N PRO A 127 -15.55 -6.26 0.58
CA PRO A 127 -14.27 -6.68 0.00
C PRO A 127 -13.06 -6.51 0.95
N ASN A 128 -13.25 -5.91 2.13
CA ASN A 128 -12.18 -5.68 3.08
C ASN A 128 -11.98 -6.88 4.00
N CYS A 129 -10.73 -7.08 4.42
CA CYS A 129 -10.34 -8.12 5.35
C CYS A 129 -9.56 -7.54 6.54
N GLU A 130 -9.43 -8.35 7.59
CA GLU A 130 -8.64 -7.99 8.75
C GLU A 130 -7.14 -7.86 8.39
N ARG A 131 -6.50 -6.77 8.81
CA ARG A 131 -5.20 -6.32 8.26
C ARG A 131 -4.02 -7.26 8.55
N VAL A 132 -4.16 -8.22 9.47
CA VAL A 132 -3.07 -9.13 9.86
C VAL A 132 -3.30 -10.52 9.27
N SER A 133 -4.41 -11.16 9.64
CA SER A 133 -4.78 -12.51 9.19
C SER A 133 -5.33 -12.55 7.76
N GLY A 134 -5.87 -11.43 7.28
CA GLY A 134 -6.60 -11.37 6.03
C GLY A 134 -7.97 -12.03 6.07
N GLN A 135 -8.53 -12.29 7.26
CA GLN A 135 -9.85 -12.88 7.41
C GLN A 135 -10.93 -11.90 6.92
N CYS A 136 -11.75 -12.35 5.98
CA CYS A 136 -12.91 -11.64 5.49
C CYS A 136 -14.13 -11.87 6.41
N ALA A 137 -15.05 -10.91 6.43
CA ALA A 137 -16.31 -11.07 7.14
C ALA A 137 -17.29 -11.89 6.29
N CYS A 138 -17.50 -13.17 6.64
CA CYS A 138 -18.32 -14.08 5.85
C CYS A 138 -19.83 -13.92 6.13
N LYS A 139 -20.64 -14.10 5.09
CA LYS A 139 -22.09 -14.29 5.19
C LYS A 139 -22.39 -15.65 5.82
N VAL A 140 -23.59 -15.79 6.38
CA VAL A 140 -24.05 -17.06 6.98
C VAL A 140 -23.95 -18.20 5.96
N GLY A 141 -23.36 -19.33 6.38
CA GLY A 141 -23.16 -20.50 5.55
C GLY A 141 -21.91 -20.45 4.66
N PHE A 142 -21.13 -19.37 4.68
CA PHE A 142 -19.82 -19.29 4.02
C PHE A 142 -18.68 -19.35 5.03
N THR A 143 -17.57 -19.97 4.64
CA THR A 143 -16.38 -20.19 5.47
C THR A 143 -15.08 -20.03 4.67
N GLY A 144 -13.95 -20.17 5.37
CA GLY A 144 -12.61 -19.92 4.84
C GLY A 144 -12.15 -18.48 5.07
N ARG A 145 -10.86 -18.23 4.83
CA ARG A 145 -10.26 -16.90 5.00
C ARG A 145 -10.91 -15.86 4.09
N ASP A 146 -11.24 -16.27 2.87
CA ASP A 146 -11.81 -15.43 1.82
C ASP A 146 -13.33 -15.62 1.63
N CYS A 147 -13.98 -16.44 2.46
CA CYS A 147 -15.40 -16.77 2.34
C CYS A 147 -15.79 -17.39 0.98
N SER A 148 -14.87 -18.10 0.32
CA SER A 148 -15.14 -18.77 -0.95
C SER A 148 -15.76 -20.16 -0.79
N GLU A 149 -15.70 -20.73 0.40
CA GLU A 149 -16.19 -22.08 0.70
C GLU A 149 -17.57 -22.03 1.38
N VAL A 150 -18.35 -23.09 1.18
CA VAL A 150 -19.67 -23.26 1.82
C VAL A 150 -19.52 -24.20 3.01
N GLU A 151 -20.06 -23.80 4.16
CA GLU A 151 -20.00 -24.60 5.38
C GLU A 151 -20.83 -25.89 5.24
N ASN A 152 -20.40 -26.96 5.93
CA ASN A 152 -21.12 -28.23 5.95
C ASN A 152 -22.58 -28.03 6.39
N GLY A 153 -23.52 -28.58 5.62
CA GLY A 153 -24.96 -28.42 5.86
C GLY A 153 -25.60 -27.26 5.09
N TYR A 154 -24.81 -26.43 4.41
CA TYR A 154 -25.28 -25.40 3.48
C TYR A 154 -25.00 -25.82 2.03
N TYR A 155 -25.79 -25.31 1.08
CA TYR A 155 -25.57 -25.48 -0.35
C TYR A 155 -25.94 -24.19 -1.11
N ILE A 156 -25.25 -23.93 -2.23
CA ILE A 156 -25.59 -22.81 -3.11
C ILE A 156 -26.69 -23.29 -4.05
N VAL A 157 -27.83 -22.61 -4.04
CA VAL A 157 -28.83 -22.76 -5.10
C VAL A 157 -28.26 -22.08 -6.33
N PRO A 158 -27.98 -22.81 -7.44
CA PRO A 158 -27.55 -22.17 -8.67
C PRO A 158 -28.58 -21.12 -9.06
N PRO A 159 -28.18 -19.99 -9.65
CA PRO A 159 -29.13 -19.14 -10.35
C PRO A 159 -29.66 -19.99 -11.52
N HIS A 160 -30.71 -20.77 -11.27
CA HIS A 160 -31.61 -21.16 -12.34
C HIS A 160 -32.00 -19.85 -12.97
N GLU A 161 -31.75 -19.76 -14.28
CA GLU A 161 -32.25 -18.69 -15.11
C GLU A 161 -33.63 -18.33 -14.57
N VAL A 162 -33.74 -17.13 -13.99
CA VAL A 162 -35.00 -16.42 -14.02
C VAL A 162 -35.15 -16.14 -15.52
N ILE A 163 -35.49 -17.17 -16.29
CA ILE A 163 -36.29 -17.00 -17.49
C ILE A 163 -37.51 -16.35 -16.88
N ASP A 164 -37.60 -15.03 -17.00
CA ASP A 164 -38.88 -14.37 -17.02
C ASP A 164 -39.76 -15.31 -17.83
N LYS A 165 -40.66 -16.03 -17.16
CA LYS A 165 -41.90 -16.37 -17.81
C LYS A 165 -42.70 -15.10 -17.63
N PRO A 166 -42.54 -14.05 -18.48
CA PRO A 166 -43.62 -13.10 -18.57
C PRO A 166 -44.81 -13.95 -18.98
N ASP A 167 -45.90 -13.80 -18.26
CA ASP A 167 -47.16 -14.51 -18.44
C ASP A 167 -47.28 -15.10 -19.84
N GLU A 168 -47.48 -16.41 -19.92
CA GLU A 168 -47.77 -17.15 -21.13
C GLU A 168 -48.99 -16.51 -21.80
N LYS A 169 -48.76 -15.43 -22.55
CA LYS A 169 -49.78 -14.75 -23.34
C LYS A 169 -49.89 -15.59 -24.57
N GLU A 170 -50.90 -16.45 -24.57
CA GLU A 170 -51.42 -17.08 -25.76
C GLU A 170 -51.76 -15.95 -26.76
N ILE A 171 -50.87 -15.70 -27.72
CA ILE A 171 -51.14 -14.79 -28.82
C ILE A 171 -52.22 -15.49 -29.65
N THR A 172 -53.47 -15.04 -29.51
CA THR A 172 -54.58 -15.58 -30.31
C THR A 172 -54.35 -15.17 -31.76
N LEU A 173 -53.79 -16.08 -32.56
CA LEU A 173 -53.62 -15.89 -33.99
C LEU A 173 -55.00 -15.98 -34.65
N VAL A 174 -55.65 -14.83 -34.86
CA VAL A 174 -56.83 -14.77 -35.74
C VAL A 174 -56.32 -14.87 -37.17
N GLY A 175 -56.31 -16.09 -37.72
CA GLY A 175 -55.93 -16.34 -39.09
C GLY A 175 -56.89 -15.65 -40.08
N PRO A 176 -56.39 -15.20 -41.25
CA PRO A 176 -57.27 -14.70 -42.30
C PRO A 176 -58.19 -15.84 -42.77
N LYS A 177 -59.46 -15.53 -43.03
CA LYS A 177 -60.36 -16.43 -43.77
C LYS A 177 -59.95 -16.47 -45.25
N GLY A 178 -58.84 -17.15 -45.56
CA GLY A 178 -58.30 -17.30 -46.92
C GLY A 178 -56.78 -17.50 -46.96
N GLU A 179 -56.21 -17.70 -48.15
CA GLU A 179 -54.76 -17.79 -48.35
C GLU A 179 -54.09 -16.41 -48.17
N GLY A 180 -53.40 -16.22 -47.04
CA GLY A 180 -52.65 -15.00 -46.73
C GLY A 180 -51.61 -15.23 -45.62
N LYS A 181 -50.54 -14.42 -45.61
CA LYS A 181 -49.49 -14.46 -44.57
C LYS A 181 -49.89 -13.65 -43.34
N TYR A 182 -49.60 -14.18 -42.15
CA TYR A 182 -49.78 -13.50 -40.88
C TYR A 182 -48.89 -12.27 -40.77
N VAL A 183 -49.43 -11.15 -40.27
CA VAL A 183 -48.66 -9.97 -39.88
C VAL A 183 -48.73 -9.87 -38.35
N ILE A 184 -47.58 -10.03 -37.70
CA ILE A 184 -47.46 -9.88 -36.24
C ILE A 184 -47.04 -8.44 -35.98
N VAL A 185 -47.93 -7.65 -35.38
CA VAL A 185 -47.62 -6.29 -34.94
C VAL A 185 -47.21 -6.38 -33.47
N LEU A 186 -45.96 -6.03 -33.19
CA LEU A 186 -45.45 -5.91 -31.83
C LEU A 186 -45.42 -4.42 -31.48
N ASP A 187 -46.31 -3.98 -30.60
CA ASP A 187 -46.24 -2.64 -30.02
C ASP A 187 -45.12 -2.61 -28.97
N VAL A 188 -44.01 -1.95 -29.30
CA VAL A 188 -42.87 -1.77 -28.38
C VAL A 188 -43.08 -0.46 -27.63
N ASP A 189 -43.23 -0.55 -26.30
CA ASP A 189 -43.39 0.61 -25.43
C ASP A 189 -42.06 1.39 -25.35
N PRO A 190 -42.00 2.67 -25.78
CA PRO A 190 -40.75 3.42 -25.90
C PRO A 190 -40.06 3.74 -24.55
N LYS A 191 -40.66 3.37 -23.42
CA LYS A 191 -40.07 3.58 -22.08
C LYS A 191 -39.01 2.55 -21.66
N GLN A 192 -38.76 1.52 -22.45
CA GLN A 192 -37.72 0.51 -22.15
C GLN A 192 -36.37 0.74 -22.86
N VAL A 193 -36.15 1.90 -23.48
CA VAL A 193 -34.85 2.28 -24.05
C VAL A 193 -34.27 3.46 -23.27
N ILE A 194 -33.82 3.20 -22.04
CA ILE A 194 -32.77 3.99 -21.36
C ILE A 194 -31.93 3.02 -20.52
#